data_AF-A0A2P4YG44-F1
#
_entry.id   AF-A0A2P4YG44-F1
#
_cell.length_a   1.000
_cell.length_b   1.000
_cell.length_c   1.000
_cell.angle_alpha   90.00
_cell.angle_beta   90.00
_cell.angle_gamma   90.00
#
_symmetry.space_group_name_H-M   'P 1'
#
loop_
_entity.id
_entity.type
_entity.pdbx_description
1 polymer ?
#
loop_
_entity_poly.entity_id
_entity_poly.type
_entity_poly.pdbx_seq_one_letter_code
_entity_poly.pdbx_strand_id
1 'polypeptide(L)'
;MENEGWLKQWEQLQNNENDLVIDKENGLDLIQNKMPVPRNIKEALRGSHRKQWREALDLEYGSLIDNGAWTLVRLPPGRKALPCPWVLVVKYHANGVVERFKARLVAQGNHQEFGVDCDEVYAPVARFESLRLVLAVGTILDCHIHQMDVHTAFLNGTMDKDQRIYMRQPPGYHVPGKEDLVCELQKSIYGLKQAPRIWYRVLHEFLTKMGFVRCNKEYCIYVQKGELNGSLW
;
A
#
# COMPACT_ATOMS: atom_id res chain seq x y z
N MET A 1 -13.84 25.87 -19.85
CA MET A 1 -13.25 24.78 -20.66
C MET A 1 -11.77 24.72 -20.31
N GLU A 2 -11.24 23.50 -20.15
CA GLU A 2 -9.88 23.15 -19.69
C GLU A 2 -9.64 23.15 -18.17
N ASN A 3 -10.01 22.05 -17.49
CA ASN A 3 -9.23 21.51 -16.38
C ASN A 3 -9.44 19.99 -16.16
N GLU A 4 -9.68 19.25 -17.24
CA GLU A 4 -9.81 17.77 -17.22
C GLU A 4 -8.49 17.06 -17.58
N GLY A 5 -7.40 17.80 -17.78
CA GLY A 5 -6.11 17.24 -18.15
C GLY A 5 -5.54 16.29 -17.10
N TRP A 6 -5.79 16.59 -15.81
CA TRP A 6 -5.43 15.68 -14.72
C TRP A 6 -6.35 14.45 -14.73
N LEU A 7 -7.67 14.62 -14.83
CA LEU A 7 -8.63 13.49 -14.90
C LEU A 7 -8.26 12.51 -16.02
N LYS A 8 -7.92 12.98 -17.22
CA LYS A 8 -7.51 12.10 -18.34
C LYS A 8 -6.16 11.41 -18.13
N GLN A 9 -5.22 12.07 -17.46
CA GLN A 9 -3.93 11.48 -17.11
C GLN A 9 -4.06 10.44 -15.97
N TRP A 10 -5.08 10.57 -15.13
CA TRP A 10 -5.41 9.66 -14.03
C TRP A 10 -6.35 8.52 -14.45
N GLU A 11 -7.28 8.73 -15.38
CA GLU A 11 -8.17 7.72 -15.97
C GLU A 11 -7.41 6.65 -16.77
N GLN A 12 -6.29 7.02 -17.42
CA GLN A 12 -5.41 6.07 -18.10
C GLN A 12 -4.74 5.06 -17.14
N LEU A 13 -4.78 5.31 -15.82
CA LEU A 13 -4.23 4.43 -14.79
C LEU A 13 -5.31 3.55 -14.09
N GLN A 14 -6.59 3.67 -14.47
CA GLN A 14 -7.72 3.17 -13.64
C GLN A 14 -8.73 2.24 -14.34
N ASN A 15 -8.54 1.79 -15.58
CA ASN A 15 -9.51 0.87 -16.19
C ASN A 15 -9.49 -0.55 -15.59
N ASN A 16 -10.21 -0.72 -14.48
CA ASN A 16 -11.27 -1.72 -14.30
C ASN A 16 -11.79 -1.67 -12.85
N GLU A 17 -12.99 -1.13 -12.63
CA GLU A 17 -13.84 -1.51 -11.50
C GLU A 17 -15.30 -1.12 -11.78
N ASN A 18 -16.22 -2.08 -11.64
CA ASN A 18 -17.66 -1.90 -11.73
C ASN A 18 -18.25 -1.81 -10.32
N ASP A 19 -19.13 -0.82 -10.12
CA ASP A 19 -19.92 -0.57 -8.92
C ASP A 19 -20.89 -1.71 -8.59
N LEU A 20 -21.09 -2.00 -7.29
CA LEU A 20 -22.29 -2.64 -6.78
C LEU A 20 -22.73 -2.10 -5.40
N VAL A 21 -24.03 -1.80 -5.32
CA VAL A 21 -24.81 -1.29 -4.19
C VAL A 21 -24.97 -2.35 -3.08
N ILE A 22 -24.89 -1.92 -1.81
CA ILE A 22 -25.03 -2.78 -0.62
C ILE A 22 -26.45 -2.67 -0.05
N ASP A 23 -27.14 -3.81 0.09
CA ASP A 23 -28.39 -3.91 0.85
C ASP A 23 -28.11 -4.45 2.27
N LYS A 24 -28.71 -3.81 3.29
CA LYS A 24 -28.38 -3.98 4.71
C LYS A 24 -29.43 -4.82 5.43
N GLU A 25 -29.33 -6.16 5.44
CA GLU A 25 -30.15 -6.93 6.39
C GLU A 25 -29.63 -8.31 6.86
N ASN A 26 -28.50 -8.85 6.39
CA ASN A 26 -28.04 -10.20 6.76
C ASN A 26 -26.78 -10.27 7.65
N GLY A 27 -26.66 -9.36 8.63
CA GLY A 27 -25.41 -9.13 9.37
C GLY A 27 -24.99 -10.18 10.42
N LEU A 28 -25.77 -11.22 10.72
CA LEU A 28 -25.54 -12.07 11.91
C LEU A 28 -25.30 -13.57 11.66
N ASP A 29 -25.51 -14.10 10.45
CA ASP A 29 -25.31 -15.53 10.15
C ASP A 29 -24.01 -15.89 9.41
N LEU A 30 -23.16 -14.90 9.08
CA LEU A 30 -22.01 -15.10 8.18
C LEU A 30 -20.67 -15.43 8.86
N ILE A 31 -20.65 -15.64 10.18
CA ILE A 31 -19.39 -15.75 10.94
C ILE A 31 -18.84 -17.20 11.02
N GLN A 32 -19.62 -18.23 10.66
CA GLN A 32 -19.26 -19.61 11.05
C GLN A 32 -18.59 -20.53 10.02
N ASN A 33 -18.09 -20.07 8.87
CA ASN A 33 -17.33 -20.97 7.98
C ASN A 33 -16.20 -20.30 7.18
N LYS A 34 -15.34 -19.54 7.86
CA LYS A 34 -14.12 -19.01 7.21
C LYS A 34 -13.11 -20.12 7.02
N MET A 35 -12.61 -20.25 5.79
CA MET A 35 -11.59 -21.23 5.44
C MET A 35 -10.30 -21.01 6.26
N PRO A 36 -9.63 -22.09 6.68
CA PRO A 36 -8.34 -21.98 7.36
C PRO A 36 -7.32 -21.36 6.41
N VAL A 37 -6.68 -20.29 6.87
CA VAL A 37 -5.63 -19.60 6.10
C VAL A 37 -4.28 -20.26 6.41
N PRO A 38 -3.51 -20.69 5.39
CA PRO A 38 -2.20 -21.27 5.60
C PRO A 38 -1.25 -20.31 6.29
N ARG A 39 -0.37 -20.82 7.15
CA ARG A 39 0.59 -19.99 7.90
C ARG A 39 1.83 -19.63 7.10
N ASN A 40 2.11 -20.38 6.04
CA ASN A 40 3.27 -20.18 5.17
C ASN A 40 2.99 -20.73 3.77
N ILE A 41 3.86 -20.37 2.83
CA ILE A 41 3.74 -20.79 1.43
C ILE A 41 3.81 -22.31 1.24
N LYS A 42 4.54 -23.05 2.08
CA LYS A 42 4.68 -24.50 1.90
C LYS A 42 3.34 -25.19 2.19
N GLU A 43 2.63 -24.72 3.21
CA GLU A 43 1.27 -25.17 3.52
C GLU A 43 0.28 -24.73 2.44
N ALA A 44 0.35 -23.46 2.00
CA ALA A 44 -0.53 -22.92 0.96
C ALA A 44 -0.44 -23.69 -0.37
N LEU A 45 0.77 -24.06 -0.78
CA LEU A 45 1.03 -24.76 -2.04
C LEU A 45 0.78 -26.27 -1.98
N ARG A 46 0.59 -26.85 -0.78
CA ARG A 46 0.17 -28.25 -0.59
C ARG A 46 -1.34 -28.42 -0.49
N GLY A 47 -2.06 -27.35 -0.14
CA GLY A 47 -3.51 -27.37 0.05
C GLY A 47 -4.33 -27.51 -1.23
N SER A 48 -5.64 -27.68 -1.07
CA SER A 48 -6.62 -27.77 -2.17
C SER A 48 -6.64 -26.51 -3.06
N HIS A 49 -6.38 -25.34 -2.48
CA HIS A 49 -6.38 -24.04 -3.17
C HIS A 49 -4.99 -23.61 -3.65
N ARG A 50 -4.07 -24.56 -3.89
CA ARG A 50 -2.69 -24.27 -4.29
C ARG A 50 -2.55 -23.38 -5.52
N LYS A 51 -3.47 -23.50 -6.49
CA LYS A 51 -3.44 -22.71 -7.74
C LYS A 51 -3.74 -21.25 -7.45
N GLN A 52 -4.81 -20.99 -6.71
CA GLN A 52 -5.20 -19.62 -6.33
C GLN A 52 -4.15 -18.95 -5.44
N TRP A 53 -3.53 -19.71 -4.53
CA TRP A 53 -2.41 -19.19 -3.73
C TRP A 53 -1.18 -18.91 -4.58
N ARG A 54 -0.86 -19.77 -5.55
CA ARG A 54 0.27 -19.55 -6.46
C ARG A 54 0.07 -18.27 -7.27
N GLU A 55 -1.10 -18.10 -7.86
CA GLU A 55 -1.49 -16.89 -8.60
C GLU A 55 -1.38 -15.64 -7.73
N ALA A 56 -1.89 -15.67 -6.49
CA ALA A 56 -1.79 -14.53 -5.58
C ALA A 56 -0.34 -14.18 -5.21
N LEU A 57 0.53 -15.19 -5.04
CA LEU A 57 1.95 -14.99 -4.77
C LEU A 57 2.67 -14.42 -6.00
N ASP A 58 2.36 -14.93 -7.20
CA ASP A 58 2.98 -14.49 -8.45
C ASP A 58 2.56 -13.06 -8.81
N LEU A 59 1.30 -12.68 -8.57
CA LEU A 59 0.80 -11.32 -8.76
C LEU A 59 1.54 -10.31 -7.86
N GLU A 60 1.67 -10.61 -6.56
CA GLU A 60 2.39 -9.73 -5.63
C GLU A 60 3.88 -9.67 -5.98
N TYR A 61 4.52 -10.81 -6.30
CA TYR A 61 5.92 -10.84 -6.70
C TYR A 61 6.16 -10.05 -7.99
N GLY A 62 5.31 -10.22 -9.00
CA GLY A 62 5.35 -9.47 -10.26
C GLY A 62 5.28 -7.97 -10.02
N SER A 63 4.31 -7.51 -9.22
CA SER A 63 4.18 -6.10 -8.84
C SER A 63 5.46 -5.53 -8.19
N LEU A 64 6.13 -6.31 -7.34
CA LEU A 64 7.40 -5.89 -6.73
C LEU A 64 8.54 -5.76 -7.75
N ILE A 65 8.63 -6.70 -8.70
CA ILE A 65 9.64 -6.67 -9.76
C ILE A 65 9.39 -5.52 -10.74
N ASP A 66 8.14 -5.33 -11.16
CA ASP A 66 7.73 -4.27 -12.09
C ASP A 66 7.99 -2.87 -11.53
N ASN A 67 7.84 -2.70 -10.22
CA ASN A 67 8.19 -1.46 -9.51
C ASN A 67 9.68 -1.30 -9.22
N GLY A 68 10.52 -2.28 -9.61
CA GLY A 68 11.95 -2.27 -9.34
C GLY A 68 12.25 -2.25 -7.84
N ALA A 69 11.49 -3.00 -7.03
CA ALA A 69 11.53 -2.88 -5.58
C ALA A 69 12.91 -3.16 -4.97
N TRP A 70 13.74 -3.97 -5.62
CA TRP A 70 15.10 -4.28 -5.19
C TRP A 70 16.04 -4.65 -6.34
N THR A 71 17.33 -4.63 -6.05
CA THR A 71 18.38 -5.24 -6.86
C THR A 71 19.04 -6.39 -6.09
N LEU A 72 19.61 -7.38 -6.78
CA LEU A 72 20.34 -8.47 -6.13
C LEU A 72 21.81 -8.11 -5.97
N VAL A 73 22.30 -8.21 -4.73
CA VAL A 73 23.67 -7.88 -4.37
C VAL A 73 24.23 -8.90 -3.38
N ARG A 74 25.56 -8.96 -3.25
CA ARG A 74 26.19 -9.67 -2.13
C ARG A 74 25.96 -8.86 -0.86
N LEU A 75 25.58 -9.53 0.22
CA LEU A 75 25.37 -8.87 1.50
C LEU A 75 26.68 -8.22 1.96
N PRO A 76 26.73 -6.89 2.17
CA PRO A 76 27.96 -6.24 2.60
C PRO A 76 28.39 -6.71 4.00
N PRO A 77 29.71 -6.78 4.28
CA PRO A 77 30.21 -7.13 5.60
C PRO A 77 29.61 -6.24 6.69
N GLY A 78 29.21 -6.85 7.81
CA GLY A 78 28.62 -6.13 8.94
C GLY A 78 27.16 -5.73 8.80
N ARG A 79 26.51 -5.97 7.64
CA ARG A 79 25.07 -5.77 7.46
C ARG A 79 24.29 -7.06 7.71
N LYS A 80 23.01 -6.92 8.06
CA LYS A 80 22.06 -8.03 8.23
C LYS A 80 20.96 -7.94 7.20
N ALA A 81 20.58 -9.07 6.64
CA ALA A 81 19.43 -9.16 5.74
C ALA A 81 18.15 -9.48 6.52
N LEU A 82 17.15 -8.60 6.40
CA LEU A 82 15.84 -8.76 7.00
C LEU A 82 15.13 -9.99 6.42
N PRO A 83 14.48 -10.82 7.26
CA PRO A 83 13.57 -11.83 6.76
C PRO A 83 12.32 -11.19 6.13
N CYS A 84 11.70 -11.91 5.19
CA CYS A 84 10.54 -11.44 4.43
C CYS A 84 9.45 -12.50 4.30
N PRO A 85 8.65 -12.74 5.35
CA PRO A 85 7.55 -13.69 5.28
C PRO A 85 6.44 -13.22 4.32
N TRP A 86 5.71 -14.20 3.81
CA TRP A 86 4.46 -13.99 3.09
C TRP A 86 3.29 -13.93 4.08
N VAL A 87 2.50 -12.86 3.99
CA VAL A 87 1.22 -12.74 4.69
C VAL A 87 0.11 -13.14 3.74
N LEU A 88 -0.62 -14.19 4.12
CA LEU A 88 -1.69 -14.79 3.32
C LEU A 88 -3.05 -14.38 3.91
N VAL A 89 -3.99 -14.01 3.04
CA VAL A 89 -5.34 -13.57 3.43
C VAL A 89 -6.34 -14.08 2.41
N VAL A 90 -7.48 -14.59 2.88
CA VAL A 90 -8.66 -14.85 2.03
C VAL A 90 -9.63 -13.69 2.20
N LYS A 91 -10.01 -13.07 1.08
CA LYS A 91 -11.03 -12.01 1.02
C LYS A 91 -12.37 -12.64 0.69
N TYR A 92 -13.41 -12.12 1.30
CA TYR A 92 -14.77 -12.62 1.19
C TYR A 92 -15.69 -11.47 0.80
N HIS A 93 -16.64 -11.75 -0.06
CA HIS A 93 -17.77 -10.86 -0.33
C HIS A 93 -18.66 -10.73 0.91
N ALA A 94 -19.55 -9.73 0.89
CA ALA A 94 -20.53 -9.52 1.96
C ALA A 94 -21.45 -10.73 2.17
N ASN A 95 -21.67 -11.56 1.15
CA ASN A 95 -22.45 -12.81 1.24
C ASN A 95 -21.65 -14.01 1.77
N GLY A 96 -20.39 -13.82 2.20
CA GLY A 96 -19.54 -14.87 2.76
C GLY A 96 -18.84 -15.77 1.73
N VAL A 97 -19.05 -15.56 0.43
CA VAL A 97 -18.34 -16.28 -0.63
C VAL A 97 -16.92 -15.75 -0.76
N VAL A 98 -15.95 -16.63 -1.04
CA VAL A 98 -14.56 -16.23 -1.31
C VAL A 98 -14.52 -15.33 -2.54
N GLU A 99 -14.07 -14.09 -2.34
CA GLU A 99 -13.83 -13.12 -3.40
C GLU A 99 -12.49 -13.42 -4.07
N ARG A 100 -11.41 -13.48 -3.28
CA ARG A 100 -10.06 -13.72 -3.80
C ARG A 100 -9.08 -14.14 -2.71
N PHE A 101 -8.00 -14.76 -3.16
CA PHE A 101 -6.82 -15.03 -2.36
C PHE A 101 -5.84 -13.87 -2.51
N LYS A 102 -5.26 -13.41 -1.40
CA LYS A 102 -4.32 -12.31 -1.37
C LYS A 102 -3.06 -12.71 -0.64
N ALA A 103 -1.92 -12.53 -1.29
CA ALA A 103 -0.60 -12.63 -0.67
C ALA A 103 0.01 -11.24 -0.58
N ARG A 104 0.84 -11.02 0.44
CA ARG A 104 1.69 -9.83 0.55
C ARG A 104 3.07 -10.24 1.02
N LEU A 105 4.10 -9.69 0.40
CA LEU A 105 5.46 -9.84 0.91
C LEU A 105 5.73 -8.73 1.93
N VAL A 106 6.20 -9.11 3.11
CA VAL A 106 6.40 -8.15 4.21
C VAL A 106 7.82 -8.28 4.74
N ALA A 107 8.59 -7.20 4.75
CA ALA A 107 9.87 -7.16 5.46
C ALA A 107 9.62 -7.15 6.97
N GLN A 108 10.42 -7.91 7.71
CA GLN A 108 10.35 -7.92 9.16
C GLN A 108 11.04 -6.69 9.77
N GLY A 109 10.40 -5.52 9.69
CA GLY A 109 10.96 -4.28 10.19
C GLY A 109 11.20 -4.25 11.70
N ASN A 110 10.60 -5.16 12.47
CA ASN A 110 10.93 -5.33 13.89
C ASN A 110 12.41 -5.71 14.12
N HIS A 111 13.09 -6.25 13.11
CA HIS A 111 14.53 -6.54 13.15
C HIS A 111 15.42 -5.37 12.69
N GLN A 112 14.84 -4.22 12.31
CA GLN A 112 15.61 -3.02 11.94
C GLN A 112 16.16 -2.32 13.19
N GLU A 113 17.42 -1.89 13.10
CA GLU A 113 18.12 -1.14 14.15
C GLU A 113 18.00 0.37 13.90
N PHE A 114 17.56 1.12 14.92
CA PHE A 114 17.45 2.58 14.83
C PHE A 114 18.85 3.23 14.76
N GLY A 115 19.03 4.22 13.89
CA GLY A 115 20.33 4.84 13.61
C GLY A 115 21.22 4.04 12.66
N VAL A 116 20.77 2.87 12.18
CA VAL A 116 21.48 2.04 11.20
C VAL A 116 20.61 1.77 9.98
N ASP A 117 19.41 1.24 10.20
CA ASP A 117 18.45 0.89 9.14
C ASP A 117 17.29 1.90 9.03
N CYS A 118 17.08 2.72 10.06
CA CYS A 118 16.07 3.78 10.06
C CYS A 118 16.38 4.88 11.10
N ASP A 119 16.21 6.14 10.73
CA ASP A 119 16.44 7.29 11.64
C ASP A 119 15.15 8.01 12.06
N GLU A 120 14.16 8.12 11.16
CA GLU A 120 12.86 8.72 11.46
C GLU A 120 11.76 7.86 10.87
N VAL A 121 10.80 7.48 11.71
CA VAL A 121 9.71 6.53 11.37
C VAL A 121 8.32 7.14 11.55
N TYR A 122 8.24 8.35 12.09
CA TYR A 122 6.98 9.03 12.33
C TYR A 122 6.29 9.38 11.02
N ALA A 123 5.01 9.00 10.91
CA ALA A 123 4.11 9.44 9.86
C ALA A 123 2.83 9.95 10.51
N PRO A 124 2.30 11.10 10.08
CA PRO A 124 1.03 11.59 10.62
C PRO A 124 -0.11 10.66 10.20
N VAL A 125 -1.10 10.54 11.07
CA VAL A 125 -2.32 9.77 10.85
C VAL A 125 -3.50 10.70 11.02
N ALA A 126 -4.39 10.72 10.03
CA ALA A 126 -5.58 11.56 10.08
C ALA A 126 -6.44 11.16 11.28
N ARG A 127 -6.79 12.16 12.10
CA ARG A 127 -7.75 11.97 13.20
C ARG A 127 -9.15 11.78 12.66
N PHE A 128 -9.94 10.94 13.34
CA PHE A 128 -11.34 10.70 12.96
C PHE A 128 -12.18 11.97 13.08
N GLU A 129 -11.90 12.82 14.06
CA GLU A 129 -12.54 14.12 14.26
C GLU A 129 -12.30 15.03 13.06
N SER A 130 -11.06 15.06 12.56
CA SER A 130 -10.67 15.84 11.38
C SER A 130 -11.33 15.31 10.11
N LEU A 131 -11.37 13.98 9.93
CA LEU A 131 -12.08 13.36 8.80
C LEU A 131 -13.58 13.69 8.84
N ARG A 132 -14.23 13.51 9.99
CA ARG A 132 -15.66 13.83 10.18
C ARG A 132 -15.96 15.30 9.91
N LEU A 133 -15.08 16.20 10.35
CA LEU A 133 -15.22 17.63 10.09
C LEU A 133 -15.16 17.94 8.60
N VAL A 134 -14.19 17.40 7.86
CA VAL A 134 -14.09 17.60 6.40
C VAL A 134 -15.34 17.08 5.70
N LEU A 135 -15.83 15.89 6.07
CA LEU A 135 -17.05 15.32 5.51
C LEU A 135 -18.27 16.20 5.83
N ALA A 136 -18.42 16.66 7.07
CA ALA A 136 -19.54 17.52 7.47
C ALA A 136 -19.54 18.86 6.72
N VAL A 137 -18.37 19.50 6.58
CA VAL A 137 -18.23 20.73 5.78
C VAL A 137 -18.57 20.45 4.31
N GLY A 138 -18.10 19.34 3.75
CA GLY A 138 -18.45 18.93 2.38
C GLY A 138 -19.95 18.77 2.18
N THR A 139 -20.65 18.11 3.11
CA THR A 139 -22.12 17.97 3.06
C THR A 139 -22.85 19.31 3.20
N ILE A 140 -22.42 20.17 4.13
CA ILE A 140 -23.05 21.49 4.33
C ILE A 140 -22.91 22.39 3.10
N LEU A 141 -21.77 22.29 2.41
CA LEU A 141 -21.48 23.06 1.20
C LEU A 141 -21.91 22.33 -0.09
N ASP A 142 -22.68 21.25 0.01
CA ASP A 142 -23.15 20.43 -1.10
C ASP A 142 -22.03 20.02 -2.09
N CYS A 143 -20.86 19.70 -1.54
CA CYS A 143 -19.69 19.30 -2.32
C CYS A 143 -19.74 17.82 -2.69
N HIS A 144 -19.28 17.49 -3.89
CA HIS A 144 -18.98 16.11 -4.27
C HIS A 144 -17.77 15.58 -3.49
N ILE A 145 -17.95 14.42 -2.85
CA ILE A 145 -16.90 13.76 -2.07
C ILE A 145 -16.43 12.53 -2.85
N HIS A 146 -15.14 12.49 -3.16
CA HIS A 146 -14.49 11.36 -3.82
C HIS A 146 -13.62 10.60 -2.81
N GLN A 147 -13.69 9.28 -2.85
CA GLN A 147 -12.81 8.39 -2.10
C GLN A 147 -11.87 7.68 -3.07
N MET A 148 -10.59 7.56 -2.70
CA MET A 148 -9.58 6.86 -3.48
C MET A 148 -8.74 5.95 -2.57
N ASP A 149 -8.44 4.75 -3.03
CA ASP A 149 -7.41 3.87 -2.47
C ASP A 149 -6.22 3.79 -3.43
N VAL A 150 -5.01 4.02 -2.94
CA VAL A 150 -3.82 4.02 -3.79
C VAL A 150 -3.24 2.62 -3.85
N HIS A 151 -3.29 2.03 -5.04
CA HIS A 151 -2.67 0.74 -5.30
C HIS A 151 -1.15 0.81 -5.04
N THR A 152 -0.61 -0.19 -4.33
CA THR A 152 0.84 -0.31 -4.05
C THR A 152 1.48 0.95 -3.47
N ALA A 153 0.76 1.68 -2.60
CA ALA A 153 1.20 2.96 -2.03
C ALA A 153 2.67 2.98 -1.57
N PHE A 154 3.14 1.97 -0.83
CA PHE A 154 4.52 1.94 -0.35
C PHE A 154 5.57 1.78 -1.47
N LEU A 155 5.26 1.08 -2.57
CA LEU A 155 6.19 0.89 -3.69
C LEU A 155 6.44 2.17 -4.48
N ASN A 156 5.55 3.16 -4.38
CA ASN A 156 5.78 4.49 -4.94
C ASN A 156 6.88 5.26 -4.17
N GLY A 157 7.18 4.86 -2.94
CA GLY A 157 8.24 5.41 -2.12
C GLY A 157 9.62 4.86 -2.48
N THR A 158 10.56 5.73 -2.85
CA THR A 158 11.97 5.35 -3.05
C THR A 158 12.73 5.33 -1.73
N MET A 159 13.59 4.34 -1.55
CA MET A 159 14.48 4.24 -0.39
C MET A 159 15.56 5.32 -0.42
N ASP A 160 15.95 5.82 0.75
CA ASP A 160 17.08 6.72 0.87
C ASP A 160 18.39 5.96 0.59
N LYS A 161 19.29 6.54 -0.21
CA LYS A 161 20.56 5.92 -0.59
C LYS A 161 21.49 5.74 0.61
N ASP A 162 21.32 6.59 1.62
CA ASP A 162 22.11 6.54 2.86
C ASP A 162 21.54 5.49 3.84
N GLN A 163 20.25 5.13 3.71
CA GLN A 163 19.57 4.10 4.50
C GLN A 163 19.37 2.81 3.70
N ARG A 164 20.48 2.16 3.32
CA ARG A 164 20.41 0.89 2.59
C ARG A 164 19.82 -0.20 3.46
N ILE A 165 18.78 -0.88 2.98
CA ILE A 165 18.18 -2.03 3.67
C ILE A 165 18.31 -3.27 2.79
N TYR A 166 18.78 -4.34 3.41
CA TYR A 166 18.92 -5.64 2.78
C TYR A 166 17.83 -6.57 3.28
N MET A 167 17.26 -7.34 2.38
CA MET A 167 16.22 -8.31 2.64
C MET A 167 16.64 -9.65 2.03
N ARG A 168 16.30 -10.76 2.68
CA ARG A 168 16.48 -12.08 2.05
C ARG A 168 15.63 -12.16 0.77
N GLN A 169 16.03 -13.00 -0.17
CA GLN A 169 15.18 -13.30 -1.31
C GLN A 169 13.84 -13.88 -0.84
N PRO A 170 12.71 -13.53 -1.49
CA PRO A 170 11.39 -13.99 -1.06
C PRO A 170 11.31 -15.51 -1.09
N PRO A 171 10.78 -16.15 -0.03
CA PRO A 171 10.62 -17.60 -0.02
C PRO A 171 9.82 -18.07 -1.24
N GLY A 172 10.34 -19.06 -1.96
CA GLY A 172 9.72 -19.59 -3.19
C GLY A 172 10.04 -18.81 -4.47
N TYR A 173 10.83 -17.74 -4.40
CA TYR A 173 11.24 -16.90 -5.54
C TYR A 173 12.75 -16.58 -5.51
N HIS A 174 13.56 -17.57 -5.12
CA HIS A 174 15.02 -17.45 -5.22
C HIS A 174 15.43 -17.51 -6.69
N VAL A 175 16.40 -16.68 -7.07
CA VAL A 175 16.96 -16.71 -8.42
C VAL A 175 18.01 -17.83 -8.52
N PRO A 176 17.85 -18.80 -9.44
CA PRO A 176 18.80 -19.90 -9.60
C PRO A 176 20.23 -19.41 -9.85
N GLY A 177 21.20 -19.99 -9.14
CA GLY A 177 22.62 -19.62 -9.23
C GLY A 177 22.99 -18.31 -8.53
N LYS A 178 22.05 -17.69 -7.81
CA LYS A 178 22.24 -16.46 -7.03
C LYS A 178 21.67 -16.59 -5.62
N GLU A 179 21.63 -17.81 -5.09
CA GLU A 179 20.99 -18.13 -3.80
C GLU A 179 21.68 -17.45 -2.62
N ASP A 180 22.96 -17.10 -2.76
CA ASP A 180 23.78 -16.36 -1.79
C ASP A 180 23.53 -14.85 -1.80
N LEU A 181 22.86 -14.32 -2.83
CA LEU A 181 22.56 -12.90 -2.95
C LEU A 181 21.34 -12.50 -2.12
N VAL A 182 21.31 -11.23 -1.76
CA VAL A 182 20.21 -10.59 -1.02
C VAL A 182 19.60 -9.47 -1.86
N CYS A 183 18.36 -9.10 -1.53
CA CYS A 183 17.65 -7.98 -2.12
C CYS A 183 18.09 -6.68 -1.42
N GLU A 184 18.75 -5.77 -2.12
CA GLU A 184 18.92 -4.39 -1.67
C GLU A 184 17.70 -3.57 -2.10
N LEU A 185 16.91 -3.13 -1.12
CA LEU A 185 15.64 -2.45 -1.38
C LEU A 185 15.87 -1.08 -2.00
N GLN A 186 15.29 -0.87 -3.18
CA GLN A 186 15.25 0.41 -3.88
C GLN A 186 13.93 1.15 -3.62
N LYS A 187 12.86 0.39 -3.37
CA LYS A 187 11.55 0.91 -2.97
C LYS A 187 11.19 0.49 -1.55
N SER A 188 10.36 1.30 -0.92
CA SER A 188 9.77 0.98 0.37
C SER A 188 8.74 -0.13 0.20
N ILE A 189 8.76 -1.11 1.10
CA ILE A 189 7.82 -2.24 1.09
C ILE A 189 7.10 -2.37 2.43
N TYR A 190 6.03 -3.18 2.45
CA TYR A 190 5.30 -3.46 3.67
C TYR A 190 6.21 -3.99 4.78
N GLY A 191 5.94 -3.56 6.01
CA GLY A 191 6.60 -4.05 7.22
C GLY A 191 7.89 -3.32 7.60
N LEU A 192 8.46 -2.48 6.72
CA LEU A 192 9.51 -1.56 7.12
C LEU A 192 8.96 -0.50 8.09
N LYS A 193 9.74 -0.17 9.12
CA LYS A 193 9.35 0.83 10.13
C LYS A 193 9.09 2.21 9.52
N GLN A 194 9.89 2.61 8.53
CA GLN A 194 9.78 3.91 7.87
C GLN A 194 8.81 3.95 6.68
N ALA A 195 8.22 2.81 6.28
CA ALA A 195 7.38 2.76 5.07
C ALA A 195 6.21 3.77 5.07
N PRO A 196 5.46 3.94 6.18
CA PRO A 196 4.41 4.95 6.26
C PRO A 196 4.94 6.37 6.06
N ARG A 197 6.11 6.69 6.60
CA ARG A 197 6.73 8.02 6.48
C ARG A 197 7.17 8.30 5.05
N ILE A 198 7.81 7.33 4.40
CA ILE A 198 8.23 7.46 2.99
C ILE A 198 7.00 7.75 2.12
N TRP A 199 5.93 6.98 2.30
CA TRP A 199 4.69 7.22 1.55
C TRP A 199 4.07 8.59 1.83
N TYR A 200 4.01 9.00 3.09
CA TYR A 200 3.53 10.34 3.45
C TYR A 200 4.32 11.45 2.75
N ARG A 201 5.65 11.31 2.63
CA ARG A 201 6.48 12.27 1.89
C ARG A 201 6.13 12.32 0.40
N VAL A 202 5.97 11.16 -0.24
CA VAL A 202 5.57 11.08 -1.65
C VAL A 202 4.23 11.78 -1.87
N LEU A 203 3.23 11.48 -1.03
CA LEU A 203 1.91 12.09 -1.12
C LEU A 203 1.96 13.60 -0.86
N HIS A 204 2.74 14.03 0.13
CA HIS A 204 2.93 15.46 0.44
C HIS A 204 3.53 16.21 -0.75
N GLU A 205 4.63 15.70 -1.31
CA GLU A 205 5.29 16.29 -2.47
C GLU A 205 4.35 16.33 -3.70
N PHE A 206 3.56 15.28 -3.90
CA PHE A 206 2.58 15.23 -4.98
C PHE A 206 1.49 16.31 -4.82
N LEU A 207 0.83 16.36 -3.66
CA LEU A 207 -0.25 17.32 -3.39
C LEU A 207 0.25 18.77 -3.43
N THR A 208 1.43 19.04 -2.88
CA THR A 208 2.02 20.38 -2.90
C THR A 208 2.40 20.83 -4.30
N LYS A 209 2.91 19.93 -5.15
CA LYS A 209 3.15 20.22 -6.58
C LYS A 209 1.87 20.56 -7.33
N MET A 210 0.73 19.98 -6.92
CA MET A 210 -0.58 20.34 -7.45
C MET A 210 -1.14 21.67 -6.92
N GLY A 211 -0.44 22.35 -6.01
CA GLY A 211 -0.87 23.62 -5.43
C GLY A 211 -1.71 23.51 -4.17
N PHE A 212 -1.84 22.31 -3.58
CA PHE A 212 -2.46 22.17 -2.27
C PHE A 212 -1.51 22.64 -1.16
N VAL A 213 -2.07 23.28 -0.14
CA VAL A 213 -1.34 23.71 1.06
C VAL A 213 -1.71 22.82 2.24
N ARG A 214 -0.71 22.26 2.91
CA ARG A 214 -0.91 21.41 4.09
C ARG A 214 -1.42 22.24 5.28
N CYS A 215 -2.42 21.72 5.99
CA CYS A 215 -2.89 22.31 7.24
C CYS A 215 -1.88 22.09 8.37
N ASN A 216 -1.44 23.15 9.05
CA ASN A 216 -0.46 23.04 10.14
C ASN A 216 -1.04 22.48 11.46
N LYS A 217 -2.37 22.35 11.57
CA LYS A 217 -3.05 21.75 12.73
C LYS A 217 -3.41 20.28 12.51
N GLU A 218 -3.36 19.81 11.26
CA GLU A 218 -3.63 18.43 10.86
C GLU A 218 -2.85 18.09 9.59
N TYR A 219 -1.73 17.38 9.73
CA TYR A 219 -0.77 17.16 8.64
C TYR A 219 -1.28 16.21 7.55
N CYS A 220 -2.40 15.53 7.78
CA CYS A 220 -3.09 14.73 6.77
C CYS A 220 -4.16 15.51 5.99
N ILE A 221 -4.41 16.80 6.31
CA ILE A 221 -5.35 17.64 5.58
C ILE A 221 -4.60 18.63 4.69
N TYR A 222 -5.06 18.71 3.45
CA TYR A 222 -4.54 19.59 2.41
C TYR A 222 -5.69 20.41 1.85
N VAL A 223 -5.46 21.70 1.63
CA VAL A 223 -6.47 22.63 1.12
C VAL A 223 -5.88 23.34 -0.08
N GLN A 224 -6.60 23.33 -1.19
CA GLN A 224 -6.31 24.19 -2.34
C GLN A 224 -7.33 25.31 -2.34
N LYS A 225 -6.87 26.55 -2.41
CA LYS A 225 -7.77 27.67 -2.66
C LYS A 225 -8.13 27.64 -4.14
N GLY A 226 -9.40 27.45 -4.45
CA GLY A 226 -9.88 27.77 -5.79
C GLY A 226 -9.80 29.28 -6.01
N GLU A 227 -9.53 29.71 -7.25
CA GLU A 227 -9.99 31.03 -7.66
C GLU A 227 -11.52 31.00 -7.53
N LEU A 228 -12.06 31.76 -6.58
CA LEU A 228 -13.46 32.14 -6.62
C LEU A 228 -13.63 33.02 -7.86
N ASN A 229 -13.81 32.40 -9.02
CA ASN A 229 -14.34 33.10 -10.18
C ASN A 229 -15.72 33.58 -9.76
N GLY A 230 -15.78 34.87 -9.45
CA GLY A 230 -16.97 35.54 -8.95
C GLY A 230 -18.15 35.26 -9.84
N SER A 231 -19.06 34.42 -9.35
CA SER A 231 -20.44 34.36 -9.78
C SER A 231 -21.22 33.99 -8.52
N LEU A 232 -21.36 34.98 -7.64
CA LEU A 232 -22.61 35.13 -6.90
C LEU A 232 -23.70 35.24 -7.97
N TRP A 233 -24.52 34.21 -8.12
CA TRP A 233 -25.98 34.20 -8.27
C TRP A 233 -26.44 32.74 -8.46
#